data_AF-A0A516HEM6-F1
#
_entry.id   AF-A0A516HEM6-F1
#
_cell.length_a   1.000
_cell.length_b   1.000
_cell.length_c   1.000
_cell.angle_alpha   90.00
_cell.angle_beta   90.00
_cell.angle_gamma   90.00
#
_symmetry.space_group_name_H-M   'P 1'
#
loop_
_entity.id
_entity.type
_entity.pdbx_description
1 polymer ?
#
loop_
_entity_poly.entity_id
_entity_poly.type
_entity_poly.pdbx_seq_one_letter_code
_entity_poly.pdbx_strand_id
1 'polypeptide(L)'
;MNKKTEGPKCKDTKRLVKLASESGMTNAEIAVKAGLKATSISLVTRWKQGKTLATERQMAYFRKEFGELLRRQSENLISMDNEGGIRFVKLNGDVFLKHTVRLPVSVERRSSHISLARLVALQNNDVFHLLIQYRKGFNPQEQRHSIRLDDLAHCDLEDANWLTFRLMRNLTGYQLIENIDLFANDMRAHKLHPSETFEFSAQEIQYSVRKKLLHEGMQAEDIFDFTRE
;
A
#
# COMPACT_ATOMS: atom_id res chain seq x y z
N MET A 1 22.76 -32.10 32.09
CA MET A 1 22.38 -30.67 31.96
C MET A 1 21.58 -30.49 30.68
N ASN A 2 20.24 -30.40 30.77
CA ASN A 2 19.40 -30.19 29.59
C ASN A 2 19.53 -28.74 29.11
N LYS A 3 20.10 -28.54 27.91
CA LYS A 3 20.05 -27.27 27.20
C LYS A 3 18.58 -26.97 26.90
N LYS A 4 17.97 -26.04 27.65
CA LYS A 4 16.67 -25.45 27.25
C LYS A 4 16.87 -24.81 25.89
N THR A 5 16.23 -25.35 24.87
CA THR A 5 16.15 -24.78 23.53
C THR A 5 15.55 -23.38 23.66
N GLU A 6 16.36 -22.35 23.43
CA GLU A 6 15.86 -20.99 23.34
C GLU A 6 14.97 -20.88 22.10
N GLY A 7 13.70 -20.53 22.31
CA GLY A 7 12.76 -20.31 21.21
C GLY A 7 13.23 -19.20 20.27
N PRO A 8 12.65 -19.11 19.05
CA PRO A 8 13.02 -18.10 18.06
C PRO A 8 12.97 -16.69 18.64
N LYS A 9 13.94 -15.85 18.26
CA LYS A 9 14.06 -14.47 18.73
C LYS A 9 13.16 -13.54 17.91
N CYS A 10 12.56 -12.56 18.57
CA CYS A 10 11.71 -11.56 17.94
C CYS A 10 12.52 -10.34 17.48
N LYS A 11 12.56 -10.11 16.16
CA LYS A 11 13.28 -8.98 15.55
C LYS A 11 12.71 -7.62 15.97
N ASP A 12 11.41 -7.54 16.23
CA ASP A 12 10.72 -6.30 16.61
C ASP A 12 10.72 -6.00 18.11
N THR A 13 11.44 -6.77 18.92
CA THR A 13 11.50 -6.63 20.40
C THR A 13 11.64 -5.16 20.84
N LYS A 14 12.62 -4.43 20.29
CA LYS A 14 12.87 -3.02 20.67
C LYS A 14 11.68 -2.11 20.38
N ARG A 15 11.04 -2.30 19.22
CA ARG A 15 9.92 -1.46 18.77
C ARG A 15 8.66 -1.75 19.58
N LEU A 16 8.37 -3.02 19.84
CA LEU A 16 7.26 -3.44 20.70
C LEU A 16 7.39 -2.91 22.13
N VAL A 17 8.56 -3.04 22.74
CA VAL A 17 8.82 -2.55 24.10
C VAL A 17 8.76 -1.02 24.17
N LYS A 18 9.15 -0.32 23.11
CA LYS A 18 9.03 1.14 23.01
C LYS A 18 7.55 1.55 22.95
N LEU A 19 6.74 0.93 22.09
CA LEU A 19 5.29 1.18 22.00
C LEU A 19 4.58 0.92 23.34
N ALA A 20 4.92 -0.17 24.02
CA ALA A 20 4.40 -0.45 25.36
C ALA A 20 4.79 0.62 26.40
N SER A 21 6.01 1.16 26.33
CA SER A 21 6.41 2.27 27.21
C SER A 21 5.66 3.56 26.88
N GLU A 22 5.42 3.83 25.60
CA GLU A 22 4.69 5.01 25.13
C GLU A 22 3.20 4.94 25.48
N SER A 23 2.64 3.74 25.59
CA SER A 23 1.28 3.51 26.12
C SER A 23 1.19 3.62 27.66
N GLY A 24 2.26 4.05 28.33
CA GLY A 24 2.30 4.25 29.78
C GLY A 24 2.71 3.04 30.62
N MET A 25 3.06 1.89 30.03
CA MET A 25 3.51 0.73 30.81
C MET A 25 4.90 0.95 31.39
N THR A 26 5.06 0.57 32.66
CA THR A 26 6.36 0.49 33.33
C THR A 26 7.14 -0.75 32.88
N ASN A 27 8.47 -0.71 33.05
CA ASN A 27 9.31 -1.88 32.73
C ASN A 27 8.94 -3.13 33.56
N ALA A 28 8.39 -2.96 34.77
CA ALA A 28 7.95 -4.08 35.60
C ALA A 28 6.69 -4.74 35.01
N GLU A 29 5.73 -3.95 34.54
CA GLU A 29 4.52 -4.45 33.86
C GLU A 29 4.86 -5.11 32.53
N ILE A 30 5.79 -4.52 31.76
CA ILE A 30 6.27 -5.12 30.51
C ILE A 30 6.92 -6.48 30.78
N ALA A 31 7.69 -6.64 31.86
CA ALA A 31 8.26 -7.93 32.23
C ALA A 31 7.17 -8.97 32.53
N VAL A 32 6.15 -8.60 33.32
CA VAL A 32 5.04 -9.49 33.67
C VAL A 32 4.25 -9.90 32.43
N LYS A 33 3.90 -8.95 31.55
CA LYS A 33 3.20 -9.22 30.28
C LYS A 33 4.02 -10.07 29.31
N ALA A 34 5.35 -10.00 29.39
CA ALA A 34 6.26 -10.88 28.66
C ALA A 34 6.39 -12.31 29.26
N GLY A 35 5.67 -12.61 30.35
CA GLY A 35 5.77 -13.88 31.06
C GLY A 35 7.03 -14.02 31.93
N LEU A 36 7.62 -12.91 32.37
CA LEU A 36 8.75 -12.86 33.30
C LEU A 36 8.32 -12.38 34.69
N LYS A 37 9.23 -12.46 35.66
CA LYS A 37 9.03 -11.86 36.98
C LYS A 37 9.11 -10.34 36.88
N ALA A 38 8.29 -9.61 37.66
CA ALA A 38 8.29 -8.14 37.72
C ALA A 38 9.66 -7.53 38.04
N THR A 39 10.53 -8.27 38.76
CA THR A 39 11.91 -7.86 39.06
C THR A 39 12.86 -7.92 37.87
N SER A 40 12.43 -8.44 36.71
CA SER A 40 13.25 -8.56 35.49
C SER A 40 13.41 -7.25 34.71
N ILE A 41 13.34 -6.11 35.41
CA ILE A 41 13.36 -4.75 34.86
C ILE A 41 14.64 -4.50 34.03
N SER A 42 15.78 -5.02 34.50
CA SER A 42 17.07 -4.86 33.81
C SER A 42 17.11 -5.55 32.43
N LEU A 43 16.35 -6.64 32.26
CA LEU A 43 16.22 -7.32 30.97
C LEU A 43 15.34 -6.51 30.02
N VAL A 44 14.23 -5.95 30.51
CA VAL A 44 13.36 -5.06 29.73
C VAL A 44 14.11 -3.79 29.30
N THR A 45 14.94 -3.21 30.16
CA THR A 45 15.81 -2.08 29.80
C THR A 45 16.77 -2.45 28.66
N ARG A 46 17.36 -3.66 28.69
CA ARG A 46 18.22 -4.14 27.59
C ARG A 46 17.44 -4.34 26.29
N TRP A 47 16.21 -4.85 26.35
CA TRP A 47 15.30 -4.94 25.20
C TRP A 47 14.97 -3.56 24.62
N LYS A 48 14.60 -2.60 25.48
CA LYS A 48 14.29 -1.21 25.10
C LYS A 48 15.48 -0.50 24.45
N GLN A 49 16.69 -0.79 24.91
CA GLN A 49 17.94 -0.28 24.31
C GLN A 49 18.32 -1.03 23.01
N GLY A 50 17.77 -2.22 22.76
CA GLY A 50 18.12 -3.09 21.64
C GLY A 50 19.39 -3.90 21.84
N LYS A 51 19.86 -4.05 23.09
CA LYS A 51 21.08 -4.80 23.42
C LYS A 51 20.87 -6.32 23.38
N THR A 52 19.62 -6.77 23.55
CA THR A 52 19.22 -8.18 23.47
C THR A 52 17.83 -8.29 22.86
N LEU A 53 17.53 -9.45 22.26
CA LEU A 53 16.20 -9.76 21.73
C LEU A 53 15.44 -10.69 22.69
N ALA A 54 14.14 -10.46 22.79
CA ALA A 54 13.22 -11.37 23.47
C ALA A 54 12.90 -12.56 22.56
N THR A 55 12.36 -13.63 23.14
CA THR A 55 11.79 -14.72 22.33
C THR A 55 10.44 -14.31 21.75
N GLU A 56 10.04 -14.95 20.67
CA GLU A 56 8.72 -14.82 20.07
C GLU A 56 7.61 -15.00 21.12
N ARG A 57 7.73 -16.01 21.99
CA ARG A 57 6.77 -16.27 23.07
C ARG A 57 6.65 -15.08 24.03
N GLN A 58 7.77 -14.47 24.43
CA GLN A 58 7.79 -13.32 25.34
C GLN A 58 7.13 -12.09 24.70
N MET A 59 7.18 -11.96 23.38
CA MET A 59 6.60 -10.83 22.65
C MET A 59 5.16 -11.07 22.15
N ALA A 60 4.58 -12.24 22.42
CA ALA A 60 3.25 -12.62 21.91
C ALA A 60 2.16 -11.62 22.31
N TYR A 61 2.13 -11.20 23.58
CA TYR A 61 1.19 -10.19 24.05
C TYR A 61 1.36 -8.86 23.31
N PHE A 62 2.59 -8.35 23.22
CA PHE A 62 2.86 -7.06 22.58
C PHE A 62 2.62 -7.08 21.09
N ARG A 63 2.82 -8.20 20.40
CA ARG A 63 2.43 -8.30 18.99
C ARG A 63 0.93 -8.28 18.79
N LYS A 64 0.17 -8.91 19.68
CA LYS A 64 -1.30 -8.83 19.63
C LYS A 64 -1.77 -7.40 19.91
N GLU A 65 -1.15 -6.72 20.87
CA GLU A 65 -1.55 -5.37 21.30
C GLU A 65 -1.07 -4.26 20.35
N PHE A 66 0.17 -4.37 19.88
CA PHE A 66 0.90 -3.31 19.18
C PHE A 66 1.44 -3.75 17.81
N GLY A 67 1.09 -4.93 17.33
CA GLY A 67 1.54 -5.46 16.03
C GLY A 67 1.15 -4.55 14.87
N GLU A 68 -0.07 -4.01 14.89
CA GLU A 68 -0.54 -3.06 13.87
C GLU A 68 0.26 -1.75 13.90
N LEU A 69 0.67 -1.30 15.09
CA LEU A 69 1.51 -0.10 15.26
C LEU A 69 2.98 -0.34 14.85
N LEU A 70 3.44 -1.60 14.82
CA LEU A 70 4.78 -1.93 14.31
C LEU A 70 4.87 -1.80 12.79
N ARG A 71 3.75 -2.02 12.09
CA ARG A 71 3.65 -1.77 10.66
C ARG A 71 3.92 -0.30 10.46
N ARG A 72 5.15 -0.01 10.05
CA ARG A 72 5.60 1.34 9.77
C ARG A 72 4.72 1.78 8.60
N GLN A 73 3.69 2.58 8.87
CA GLN A 73 2.84 3.09 7.80
C GLN A 73 3.75 3.88 6.88
N SER A 74 3.86 3.44 5.63
CA SER A 74 4.68 4.14 4.65
C SER A 74 4.11 5.55 4.46
N GLU A 75 4.96 6.56 4.58
CA GLU A 75 4.61 7.93 4.19
C GLU A 75 4.84 8.05 2.68
N ASN A 76 3.79 8.41 1.96
CA ASN A 76 3.83 8.59 0.51
C ASN A 76 3.68 10.08 0.21
N LEU A 77 4.59 10.60 -0.62
CA LEU A 77 4.49 11.96 -1.15
C LEU A 77 3.87 11.90 -2.55
N ILE A 78 2.81 12.67 -2.78
CA ILE A 78 2.17 12.75 -4.09
C ILE A 78 2.12 14.19 -4.60
N SER A 79 2.16 14.35 -5.92
CA SER A 79 1.91 15.62 -6.61
C SER A 79 0.46 15.67 -7.08
N MET A 80 -0.23 16.78 -6.87
CA MET A 80 -1.59 17.04 -7.35
C MET A 80 -1.63 18.38 -8.07
N ASP A 81 -2.48 18.51 -9.09
CA ASP A 81 -2.80 19.83 -9.65
C ASP A 81 -3.73 20.60 -8.70
N ASN A 82 -3.49 21.89 -8.55
CA ASN A 82 -4.28 22.79 -7.72
C ASN A 82 -4.25 24.19 -8.32
N GLU A 83 -5.33 24.57 -9.02
CA GLU A 83 -5.54 25.93 -9.55
C GLU A 83 -4.37 26.45 -10.41
N GLY A 84 -3.78 25.58 -11.24
CA GLY A 84 -2.68 25.95 -12.13
C GLY A 84 -1.28 25.85 -11.49
N GLY A 85 -1.18 25.28 -10.29
CA GLY A 85 0.08 24.98 -9.62
C GLY A 85 0.14 23.55 -9.07
N ILE A 86 1.36 23.02 -8.90
CA ILE A 86 1.57 21.69 -8.31
C ILE A 86 1.58 21.80 -6.79
N ARG A 87 0.72 21.03 -6.12
CA ARG A 87 0.73 20.84 -4.67
C ARG A 87 1.30 19.49 -4.30
N PHE A 88 2.09 19.45 -3.24
CA PHE A 88 2.58 18.20 -2.65
C PHE A 88 1.74 17.80 -1.45
N VAL A 89 1.26 16.57 -1.42
CA VAL A 89 0.41 16.03 -0.36
C VAL A 89 1.06 14.78 0.23
N LYS A 90 1.10 14.70 1.56
CA LYS A 90 1.54 13.50 2.29
C LYS A 90 0.35 12.59 2.57
N LEU A 91 0.48 11.30 2.29
CA LEU A 91 -0.51 10.26 2.60
C LEU A 91 0.15 9.11 3.34
N ASN A 92 -0.49 8.63 4.40
CA ASN A 92 -0.05 7.45 5.13
C ASN A 92 -0.71 6.21 4.55
N GLY A 93 0.05 5.12 4.45
CA GLY A 93 -0.46 3.81 4.05
C GLY A 93 0.54 3.05 3.20
N ASP A 94 0.46 1.73 3.23
CA ASP A 94 1.31 0.88 2.37
C ASP A 94 0.63 0.64 1.04
N VAL A 95 1.42 0.42 -0.02
CA VAL A 95 0.87 0.12 -1.34
C VAL A 95 0.12 -1.21 -1.30
N PHE A 96 -1.20 -1.12 -1.36
CA PHE A 96 -2.10 -2.25 -1.45
C PHE A 96 -2.16 -2.74 -2.90
N LEU A 97 -2.46 -1.88 -3.86
CA LEU A 97 -2.53 -2.26 -5.27
C LEU A 97 -1.88 -1.17 -6.11
N LYS A 98 -1.14 -1.56 -7.14
CA LYS A 98 -0.64 -0.64 -8.16
C LYS A 98 -0.88 -1.27 -9.52
N HIS A 99 -1.64 -0.57 -10.36
CA HIS A 99 -1.91 -0.95 -11.73
C HIS A 99 -1.45 0.16 -12.67
N THR A 100 -0.86 -0.19 -13.81
CA THR A 100 -0.32 0.79 -14.75
C THR A 100 -0.79 0.47 -16.16
N VAL A 101 -1.53 1.41 -16.73
CA VAL A 101 -2.00 1.37 -18.11
C VAL A 101 -0.88 1.83 -19.02
N ARG A 102 -0.54 0.99 -20.00
CA ARG A 102 0.51 1.25 -20.98
C ARG A 102 -0.06 1.28 -22.38
N LEU A 103 0.43 2.20 -23.19
CA LEU A 103 0.06 2.33 -24.60
C LEU A 103 1.28 1.98 -25.46
N PRO A 104 1.12 1.15 -26.50
CA PRO A 104 2.16 0.93 -27.48
C PRO A 104 2.35 2.21 -28.30
N VAL A 105 3.57 2.75 -28.31
CA VAL A 105 3.98 3.81 -29.21
C VAL A 105 5.03 3.30 -30.18
N SER A 106 4.99 3.78 -31.41
CA SER A 106 6.07 3.56 -32.36
C SER A 106 7.19 4.56 -32.07
N VAL A 107 8.35 4.04 -31.66
CA VAL A 107 9.58 4.83 -31.54
C VAL A 107 10.49 4.38 -32.66
N GLU A 108 10.65 5.24 -33.66
CA GLU A 108 11.36 4.94 -34.91
C GLU A 108 10.80 3.68 -35.63
N ARG A 109 11.41 2.51 -35.39
CA ARG A 109 11.06 1.19 -35.97
C ARG A 109 10.74 0.13 -34.91
N ARG A 110 10.66 0.50 -33.62
CA ARG A 110 10.34 -0.41 -32.52
C ARG A 110 9.10 0.06 -31.79
N SER A 111 8.20 -0.88 -31.49
CA SER A 111 7.08 -0.62 -30.59
C SER A 111 7.58 -0.64 -29.14
N SER A 112 7.37 0.44 -28.41
CA SER A 112 7.65 0.55 -26.98
C SER A 112 6.36 0.82 -26.22
N HIS A 113 6.23 0.30 -25.01
CA HIS A 113 5.04 0.50 -24.18
C HIS A 113 5.30 1.61 -23.16
N ILE A 114 4.65 2.76 -23.33
CA ILE A 114 4.75 3.87 -22.38
C ILE A 114 3.61 3.79 -21.37
N SER A 115 3.93 3.97 -20.10
CA SER A 115 2.95 4.16 -19.04
C SER A 115 2.32 5.55 -19.10
N LEU A 116 0.98 5.62 -19.20
CA LEU A 116 0.23 6.88 -19.33
C LEU A 116 -0.63 7.18 -18.10
N ALA A 117 -1.27 6.15 -17.58
CA ALA A 117 -2.12 6.23 -16.40
C ALA A 117 -1.72 5.15 -15.42
N ARG A 118 -1.86 5.42 -14.13
CA ARG A 118 -1.74 4.41 -13.09
C ARG A 118 -2.77 4.63 -12.01
N LEU A 119 -3.19 3.52 -11.43
CA LEU A 119 -4.04 3.47 -10.25
C LEU A 119 -3.21 2.92 -9.10
N VAL A 120 -3.22 3.64 -7.97
CA VAL A 120 -2.52 3.23 -6.75
C VAL A 120 -3.51 3.23 -5.61
N ALA A 121 -3.75 2.07 -5.01
CA ALA A 121 -4.47 1.92 -3.76
C ALA A 121 -3.47 1.82 -2.61
N LEU A 122 -3.59 2.69 -1.61
CA LEU A 122 -2.87 2.63 -0.36
C LEU A 122 -3.80 2.08 0.72
N GLN A 123 -3.30 1.20 1.57
CA GLN A 123 -4.02 0.69 2.74
C GLN A 123 -3.42 1.28 4.01
N ASN A 124 -4.28 1.79 4.87
CA ASN A 124 -3.95 2.29 6.18
C ASN A 124 -4.93 1.67 7.18
N ASN A 125 -4.50 0.63 7.91
CA ASN A 125 -5.38 -0.21 8.73
C ASN A 125 -6.52 -0.78 7.87
N ASP A 126 -7.77 -0.57 8.28
CA ASP A 126 -8.98 -1.06 7.60
C ASP A 126 -9.54 -0.07 6.56
N VAL A 127 -8.82 1.01 6.25
CA VAL A 127 -9.26 2.00 5.25
C VAL A 127 -8.29 2.11 4.07
N PHE A 128 -8.86 2.44 2.91
CA PHE A 128 -8.11 2.58 1.66
C PHE A 128 -8.11 4.03 1.16
N HIS A 129 -7.02 4.41 0.52
CA HIS A 129 -6.93 5.62 -0.29
C HIS A 129 -6.65 5.21 -1.73
N LEU A 130 -7.42 5.72 -2.69
CA LEU A 130 -7.27 5.41 -4.10
C LEU A 130 -6.82 6.64 -4.87
N LEU A 131 -5.74 6.49 -5.62
CA LEU A 131 -5.14 7.52 -6.44
C LEU A 131 -5.26 7.13 -7.91
N ILE A 132 -5.84 8.01 -8.72
CA ILE A 132 -5.78 7.93 -10.18
C ILE A 132 -4.80 8.99 -10.65
N GLN A 133 -3.71 8.54 -11.26
CA GLN A 133 -2.60 9.39 -11.66
C GLN A 133 -2.33 9.28 -13.15
N TYR A 134 -2.03 10.41 -13.77
CA TYR A 134 -1.56 10.49 -15.15
C TYR A 134 -0.10 10.87 -15.17
N ARG A 135 0.63 10.39 -16.17
CA ARG A 135 2.00 10.82 -16.40
C ARG A 135 1.97 12.31 -16.77
N LYS A 136 2.84 13.11 -16.16
CA LYS A 136 2.93 14.55 -16.47
C LYS A 136 3.19 14.72 -17.97
N GLY A 137 2.44 15.63 -18.60
CA GLY A 137 2.42 15.82 -20.05
C GLY A 137 1.34 15.02 -20.78
N PHE A 138 0.71 14.04 -20.12
CA PHE A 138 -0.45 13.33 -20.65
C PHE A 138 -1.75 13.90 -20.06
N ASN A 139 -2.66 14.32 -20.94
CA ASN A 139 -3.99 14.77 -20.57
C ASN A 139 -5.06 13.93 -21.30
N PRO A 140 -5.82 13.07 -20.59
CA PRO A 140 -6.86 12.25 -21.22
C PRO A 140 -8.01 13.08 -21.83
N GLN A 141 -8.22 14.31 -21.37
CA GLN A 141 -9.29 15.17 -21.89
C GLN A 141 -8.98 15.76 -23.27
N GLU A 142 -7.71 15.84 -23.65
CA GLU A 142 -7.31 16.42 -24.93
C GLU A 142 -7.55 15.48 -26.12
N GLN A 143 -7.89 14.20 -25.87
CA GLN A 143 -8.25 13.20 -26.90
C GLN A 143 -7.30 13.20 -28.12
N ARG A 144 -5.99 13.33 -27.87
CA ARG A 144 -4.99 13.27 -28.93
C ARG A 144 -4.88 11.84 -29.45
N HIS A 145 -4.88 11.69 -30.77
CA HIS A 145 -4.72 10.39 -31.43
C HIS A 145 -3.26 9.88 -31.41
N SER A 146 -2.30 10.78 -31.21
CA SER A 146 -0.89 10.44 -31.10
C SER A 146 -0.26 11.13 -29.89
N ILE A 147 0.58 10.38 -29.18
CA ILE A 147 1.31 10.86 -28.01
C ILE A 147 2.78 10.94 -28.39
N ARG A 148 3.35 12.14 -28.32
CA ARG A 148 4.78 12.34 -28.54
C ARG A 148 5.52 12.07 -27.25
N LEU A 149 6.60 11.30 -27.34
CA LEU A 149 7.44 10.98 -26.20
C LEU A 149 8.00 12.24 -25.52
N ASP A 150 8.38 13.24 -26.31
CA ASP A 150 8.97 14.49 -25.84
C ASP A 150 7.99 15.31 -24.97
N ASP A 151 6.69 15.08 -25.11
CA ASP A 151 5.67 15.78 -24.33
C ASP A 151 5.53 15.19 -22.91
N LEU A 152 6.08 14.00 -22.64
CA LEU A 152 5.93 13.29 -21.36
C LEU A 152 7.12 13.50 -20.42
N ALA A 153 6.88 13.46 -19.11
CA ALA A 153 7.94 13.53 -18.11
C ALA A 153 8.79 12.25 -18.03
N HIS A 154 10.12 12.41 -18.01
CA HIS A 154 11.12 11.33 -17.95
C HIS A 154 12.15 11.54 -16.83
N CYS A 155 11.69 11.63 -15.59
CA CYS A 155 12.55 11.67 -14.41
C CYS A 155 12.97 10.26 -13.98
N ASP A 156 14.22 10.12 -13.54
CA ASP A 156 14.75 8.86 -12.96
C ASP A 156 14.01 8.46 -11.68
N LEU A 157 13.51 9.44 -10.91
CA LEU A 157 12.62 9.19 -9.79
C LEU A 157 11.22 8.93 -10.34
N GLU A 158 10.87 7.65 -10.49
CA GLU A 158 9.64 7.24 -11.18
C GLU A 158 8.37 7.91 -10.61
N ASP A 159 8.27 8.10 -9.29
CA ASP A 159 7.09 8.76 -8.70
C ASP A 159 6.98 10.26 -9.03
N ALA A 160 8.09 10.91 -9.38
CA ALA A 160 8.07 12.30 -9.83
C ALA A 160 7.46 12.48 -11.23
N ASN A 161 7.30 11.39 -12.00
CA ASN A 161 6.69 11.42 -13.32
C ASN A 161 5.16 11.56 -13.30
N TRP A 162 4.53 11.41 -12.13
CA TRP A 162 3.07 11.26 -12.01
C TRP A 162 2.41 12.47 -11.37
N LEU A 163 1.19 12.75 -11.81
CA LEU A 163 0.30 13.77 -11.24
C LEU A 163 -1.02 13.11 -10.87
N THR A 164 -1.43 13.24 -9.61
CA THR A 164 -2.72 12.71 -9.14
C THR A 164 -3.83 13.63 -9.59
N PHE A 165 -4.75 13.09 -10.39
CA PHE A 165 -5.91 13.80 -10.89
C PHE A 165 -7.14 13.56 -10.01
N ARG A 166 -7.29 12.35 -9.47
CA ARG A 166 -8.37 12.01 -8.54
C ARG A 166 -7.79 11.32 -7.31
N LEU A 167 -8.17 11.81 -6.13
CA LEU A 167 -7.83 11.23 -4.84
C LEU A 167 -9.11 10.93 -4.08
N MET A 168 -9.36 9.66 -3.83
CA MET A 168 -10.45 9.16 -2.99
C MET A 168 -9.85 8.65 -1.67
N ARG A 169 -10.45 8.99 -0.54
CA ARG A 169 -9.86 8.71 0.79
C ARG A 169 -10.85 8.00 1.69
N ASN A 170 -10.32 7.23 2.65
CA ASN A 170 -11.09 6.56 3.69
C ASN A 170 -12.15 5.62 3.13
N LEU A 171 -11.82 4.91 2.04
CA LEU A 171 -12.70 3.95 1.40
C LEU A 171 -12.74 2.65 2.19
N THR A 172 -13.92 2.03 2.25
CA THR A 172 -14.04 0.62 2.63
C THR A 172 -13.56 -0.29 1.50
N GLY A 173 -13.39 -1.60 1.77
CA GLY A 173 -13.07 -2.57 0.72
C GLY A 173 -14.11 -2.60 -0.41
N TYR A 174 -15.40 -2.47 -0.08
CA TYR A 174 -16.49 -2.37 -1.05
C TYR A 174 -16.37 -1.12 -1.93
N GLN A 175 -16.20 0.05 -1.30
CA GLN A 175 -16.04 1.32 -2.03
C GLN A 175 -14.77 1.33 -2.88
N LEU A 176 -13.71 0.64 -2.44
CA LEU A 176 -12.50 0.46 -3.24
C LEU A 176 -12.80 -0.31 -4.53
N ILE A 177 -13.54 -1.42 -4.44
CA ILE A 177 -13.95 -2.21 -5.61
C ILE A 177 -14.79 -1.35 -6.55
N GLU A 178 -15.82 -0.68 -6.04
CA GLU A 178 -16.72 0.16 -6.85
C GLU A 178 -15.93 1.23 -7.64
N ASN A 179 -15.01 1.94 -6.98
CA ASN A 179 -14.21 2.97 -7.64
C ASN A 179 -13.20 2.40 -8.65
N ILE A 180 -12.67 1.20 -8.40
CA ILE A 180 -11.81 0.50 -9.38
C ILE A 180 -12.63 0.02 -10.58
N ASP A 181 -13.85 -0.48 -10.37
CA ASP A 181 -14.74 -0.91 -11.45
C ASP A 181 -15.20 0.28 -12.32
N LEU A 182 -15.45 1.45 -11.71
CA LEU A 182 -15.70 2.69 -12.45
C LEU A 182 -14.49 3.08 -13.33
N PHE A 183 -13.27 2.99 -12.79
CA PHE A 183 -12.07 3.25 -13.57
C PHE A 183 -11.85 2.20 -14.69
N ALA A 184 -12.14 0.93 -14.41
CA ALA A 184 -12.11 -0.13 -15.41
C ALA A 184 -13.13 0.13 -16.54
N ASN A 185 -14.30 0.68 -16.24
CA ASN A 185 -15.27 1.09 -17.26
C ASN A 185 -14.76 2.28 -18.09
N ASP A 186 -14.10 3.26 -17.46
CA ASP A 186 -13.46 4.36 -18.19
C ASP A 186 -12.36 3.86 -19.15
N MET A 187 -11.61 2.83 -18.75
CA MET A 187 -10.61 2.14 -19.56
C MET A 187 -11.20 1.44 -20.80
N ARG A 188 -12.43 0.91 -20.69
CA ARG A 188 -13.16 0.27 -21.81
C ARG A 188 -13.82 1.28 -22.74
N ALA A 189 -14.25 2.41 -22.20
CA ALA A 189 -15.08 3.40 -22.90
C ALA A 189 -14.26 4.48 -23.65
N HIS A 190 -13.02 4.18 -24.07
CA HIS A 190 -12.13 5.12 -24.77
C HIS A 190 -11.85 6.45 -24.03
N LYS A 191 -12.11 6.52 -22.72
CA LYS A 191 -11.92 7.78 -21.96
C LYS A 191 -10.46 8.06 -21.63
N LEU A 192 -9.61 7.04 -21.70
CA LEU A 192 -8.16 7.20 -21.54
C LEU A 192 -7.46 7.53 -22.86
N HIS A 193 -7.85 6.89 -23.97
CA HIS A 193 -7.27 7.15 -25.27
C HIS A 193 -8.31 6.94 -26.38
N PRO A 194 -8.42 7.84 -27.38
CA PRO A 194 -9.47 7.76 -28.40
C PRO A 194 -9.42 6.48 -29.24
N SER A 195 -8.21 6.00 -29.54
CA SER A 195 -8.01 4.89 -30.50
C SER A 195 -7.75 3.54 -29.84
N GLU A 196 -7.63 3.49 -28.51
CA GLU A 196 -7.27 2.27 -27.80
C GLU A 196 -8.29 1.99 -26.69
N THR A 197 -8.79 0.75 -26.62
CA THR A 197 -9.49 0.25 -25.45
C THR A 197 -8.53 -0.56 -24.60
N PHE A 198 -8.67 -0.45 -23.29
CA PHE A 198 -7.83 -1.20 -22.36
C PHE A 198 -8.61 -2.34 -21.71
N GLU A 199 -9.41 -3.08 -22.50
CA GLU A 199 -10.32 -4.13 -22.01
C GLU A 199 -9.64 -5.15 -21.12
N PHE A 200 -8.56 -5.78 -21.60
CA PHE A 200 -7.86 -6.80 -20.81
C PHE A 200 -7.21 -6.20 -19.57
N SER A 201 -6.64 -5.01 -19.68
CA SER A 201 -6.05 -4.31 -18.54
C SER A 201 -7.12 -3.90 -17.51
N ALA A 202 -8.35 -3.62 -17.94
CA ALA A 202 -9.50 -3.36 -17.09
C ALA A 202 -9.93 -4.64 -16.35
N GLN A 203 -9.98 -5.79 -17.03
CA GLN A 203 -10.26 -7.08 -16.38
C GLN A 203 -9.17 -7.47 -15.37
N GLU A 204 -7.89 -7.22 -15.70
CA GLU A 204 -6.75 -7.49 -14.83
C GLU A 204 -6.83 -6.74 -13.51
N ILE A 205 -7.16 -5.43 -13.53
CA ILE A 205 -7.24 -4.64 -12.30
C ILE A 205 -8.45 -5.07 -11.45
N GLN A 206 -9.57 -5.40 -12.08
CA GLN A 206 -10.76 -5.91 -11.40
C GLN A 206 -10.49 -7.24 -10.70
N TYR A 207 -9.80 -8.16 -11.38
CA TYR A 207 -9.36 -9.42 -10.79
C TYR A 207 -8.36 -9.20 -9.65
N SER A 208 -7.38 -8.32 -9.87
CA SER A 208 -6.28 -8.08 -8.92
C SER A 208 -6.75 -7.51 -7.59
N VAL A 209 -7.69 -6.55 -7.60
CA VAL A 209 -8.24 -6.01 -6.34
C VAL A 209 -9.00 -7.08 -5.56
N ARG A 210 -9.86 -7.86 -6.23
CA ARG A 210 -10.68 -8.92 -5.61
C ARG A 210 -9.81 -10.01 -5.01
N LYS A 211 -8.82 -10.49 -5.78
CA LYS A 211 -7.83 -11.46 -5.30
C LYS A 211 -7.11 -10.96 -4.05
N LYS A 212 -6.70 -9.69 -4.04
CA LYS A 212 -5.94 -9.15 -2.92
C LYS A 212 -6.80 -8.94 -1.67
N LEU A 213 -8.04 -8.46 -1.83
CA LEU A 213 -9.00 -8.36 -0.73
C LEU A 213 -9.30 -9.74 -0.13
N LEU A 214 -9.50 -10.76 -0.98
CA LEU A 214 -9.69 -12.14 -0.55
C LEU A 214 -8.51 -12.66 0.28
N HIS A 215 -7.27 -12.38 -0.12
CA HIS A 215 -6.06 -12.76 0.63
C HIS A 215 -5.96 -12.11 2.02
N GLU A 216 -6.49 -10.90 2.17
CA GLU A 216 -6.55 -10.19 3.47
C GLU A 216 -7.78 -10.62 4.31
N GLY A 217 -8.56 -11.61 3.85
CA GLY A 217 -9.75 -12.10 4.55
C GLY A 217 -10.97 -11.18 4.44
N MET A 218 -10.95 -10.19 3.57
CA MET A 218 -12.11 -9.37 3.26
C MET A 218 -12.99 -10.07 2.22
N GLN A 219 -14.29 -10.15 2.48
CA GLN A 219 -15.24 -10.70 1.52
C GLN A 219 -15.67 -9.63 0.53
N ALA A 220 -15.68 -9.99 -0.75
CA ALA A 220 -16.35 -9.23 -1.81
C ALA A 220 -17.60 -10.01 -2.22
N GLU A 221 -18.75 -9.35 -2.25
CA GLU A 221 -20.06 -9.99 -2.48
C GLU A 221 -20.19 -10.63 -3.86
N ASP A 222 -19.37 -10.19 -4.82
CA ASP A 222 -19.36 -10.63 -6.21
C ASP A 222 -18.38 -11.77 -6.49
N ILE A 223 -17.77 -12.37 -5.45
CA ILE A 223 -16.95 -13.58 -5.56
C ILE A 223 -17.80 -14.82 -5.24
N PHE A 224 -18.01 -15.67 -6.23
CA PHE A 224 -18.76 -16.92 -6.10
C PHE A 224 -17.85 -18.06 -5.58
N ASP A 225 -18.23 -18.71 -4.48
CA ASP A 225 -17.51 -19.83 -3.86
C ASP A 225 -18.19 -21.18 -4.19
N PHE A 226 -17.63 -21.91 -5.14
CA PHE A 226 -18.12 -23.23 -5.57
C PHE A 226 -17.91 -24.36 -4.53
N THR A 227 -17.23 -24.11 -3.41
CA THR A 227 -16.97 -25.13 -2.38
C THR A 227 -18.03 -25.18 -1.28
N ARG A 228 -19.00 -24.25 -1.32
CA ARG A 228 -20.13 -24.16 -0.38
C ARG A 228 -21.47 -24.58 -1.00
N GLU A 229 -21.45 -25.16 -2.20
CA GLU A 229 -22.60 -25.82 -2.83
C GLU A 229 -22.66 -27.32 -2.49
#